data_AF-A0A6N6RNQ0-F1
#
_entry.id   AF-A0A6N6RNQ0-F1
#
_cell.length_a   1.000
_cell.length_b   1.000
_cell.length_c   1.000
_cell.angle_alpha   90.00
_cell.angle_beta   90.00
_cell.angle_gamma   90.00
#
_symmetry.space_group_name_H-M   'P 1'
#
loop_
_entity.id
_entity.type
_entity.pdbx_description
1 polymer ?
#
loop_
_entity_poly.entity_id
_entity_poly.type
_entity_poly.pdbx_seq_one_letter_code
_entity_poly.pdbx_strand_id
1 'polypeptide(L)'
;AGLKHGRFGIFHRHEVSDEGRITFSVASLVEQGSFDLSRLKDAVYPGVSLFLMLPGPRDPLAAFDDMLATARLLAEKLDGELLDEHGSRLSVQRERYLREEVIQYPHKQTAP
;
A
#
# COMPACT_ATOMS: atom_id res chain seq x y z
N ALA A 1 -7.72 1.25 -9.51
CA ALA A 1 -7.23 0.96 -8.15
C ALA A 1 -7.86 -0.30 -7.54
N GLY A 2 -9.10 -0.71 -7.83
CA GLY A 2 -9.61 -2.02 -7.38
C GLY A 2 -9.61 -2.26 -5.86
N LEU A 3 -9.53 -1.17 -5.08
CA LEU A 3 -9.46 -1.19 -3.63
C LEU A 3 -10.87 -1.30 -3.04
N LYS A 4 -11.01 -2.04 -1.95
CA LYS A 4 -12.28 -2.22 -1.24
C LYS A 4 -12.13 -1.80 0.21
N HIS A 5 -13.08 -1.00 0.70
CA HIS A 5 -13.13 -0.64 2.12
C HIS A 5 -13.56 -1.86 2.94
N GLY A 6 -12.91 -2.10 4.07
CA GLY A 6 -13.19 -3.28 4.88
C GLY A 6 -12.66 -3.21 6.30
N ARG A 7 -11.96 -4.27 6.70
CA ARG A 7 -11.48 -4.47 8.07
C ARG A 7 -10.68 -3.26 8.55
N PHE A 8 -10.83 -2.90 9.82
CA PHE A 8 -10.19 -1.73 10.43
C PHE A 8 -10.60 -0.36 9.85
N GLY A 9 -11.62 -0.31 8.99
CA GLY A 9 -12.06 0.94 8.38
C GLY A 9 -11.08 1.50 7.35
N ILE A 10 -10.27 0.63 6.72
CA ILE A 10 -9.29 1.02 5.71
C ILE A 10 -9.59 0.33 4.38
N PHE A 11 -8.87 0.72 3.33
CA PHE A 11 -9.00 0.12 2.01
C PHE A 11 -7.99 -1.02 1.83
N HIS A 12 -8.38 -2.04 1.09
CA HIS A 12 -7.55 -3.21 0.81
C HIS A 12 -7.58 -3.54 -0.68
N ARG A 13 -6.43 -3.99 -1.17
CA ARG A 13 -6.35 -4.78 -2.40
C ARG A 13 -6.54 -6.24 -2.04
N HIS A 14 -7.44 -6.91 -2.76
CA HIS A 14 -7.65 -8.35 -2.63
C HIS A 14 -7.14 -9.10 -3.86
N GLU A 15 -6.81 -10.38 -3.67
CA GLU A 15 -6.53 -11.27 -4.80
C GLU A 15 -7.77 -11.42 -5.68
N VAL A 16 -7.54 -11.49 -7.00
CA VAL A 16 -8.63 -11.63 -7.98
C VAL A 16 -9.40 -12.94 -7.78
N SER A 17 -8.71 -13.99 -7.35
CA SER A 17 -9.30 -15.31 -7.12
C SER A 17 -9.99 -15.47 -5.77
N ASP A 18 -9.72 -14.59 -4.79
CA ASP A 18 -10.22 -14.73 -3.42
C ASP A 18 -10.30 -13.38 -2.71
N GLU A 19 -11.53 -12.86 -2.56
CA GLU A 19 -11.78 -11.59 -1.87
C GLU A 19 -11.50 -11.64 -0.36
N GLY A 20 -11.21 -12.81 0.23
CA GLY A 20 -10.76 -12.92 1.62
C GLY A 20 -9.26 -12.63 1.79
N ARG A 21 -8.47 -12.68 0.72
CA ARG A 21 -7.01 -12.57 0.78
C ARG A 21 -6.54 -11.18 0.41
N ILE A 22 -6.02 -10.47 1.41
CA ILE A 22 -5.51 -9.11 1.26
C ILE A 22 -4.06 -9.16 0.75
N THR A 23 -3.81 -8.50 -0.38
CA THR A 23 -2.48 -8.33 -0.97
C THR A 23 -1.76 -7.18 -0.27
N PHE A 24 -2.33 -5.98 -0.26
CA PHE A 24 -1.81 -4.79 0.43
C PHE A 24 -2.97 -3.92 0.94
N SER A 25 -2.67 -2.97 1.83
CA SER A 25 -3.68 -2.08 2.44
C SER A 25 -3.33 -0.61 2.26
N VAL A 26 -4.35 0.24 2.34
CA VAL A 26 -4.26 1.70 2.22
C VAL A 26 -4.99 2.33 3.39
N ALA A 27 -4.27 3.05 4.24
CA ALA A 27 -4.77 3.73 5.42
C ALA A 27 -4.66 5.25 5.27
N SER A 28 -5.50 5.99 5.99
CA SER A 28 -5.37 7.44 6.15
C SER A 28 -4.12 7.80 6.95
N LEU A 29 -3.50 8.95 6.67
CA LEU A 29 -2.46 9.52 7.55
C LEU A 29 -3.05 10.29 8.75
N VAL A 30 -4.35 10.55 8.77
CA VAL A 30 -5.05 11.10 9.94
C VAL A 30 -5.22 9.98 10.97
N GLU A 31 -4.81 10.21 12.22
CA GLU A 31 -5.12 9.33 13.34
C GLU A 31 -6.65 9.13 13.43
N GLN A 32 -7.23 7.94 13.37
CA GLN A 32 -6.79 6.58 13.72
C GLN A 32 -6.35 5.70 12.53
N GLY A 33 -6.15 6.28 11.36
CA GLY A 33 -5.79 5.59 10.12
C GLY A 33 -6.96 5.09 9.28
N SER A 34 -8.20 5.21 9.77
CA SER A 34 -9.42 4.81 9.08
C SER A 34 -10.05 5.92 8.22
N PHE A 35 -11.00 5.55 7.39
CA PHE A 35 -11.80 6.46 6.57
C PHE A 35 -13.26 6.47 7.04
N ASP A 36 -13.80 7.66 7.25
CA ASP A 36 -15.25 7.83 7.45
C ASP A 36 -15.94 7.89 6.09
N LEU A 37 -16.57 6.78 5.68
CA LEU A 37 -17.28 6.68 4.41
C LEU A 37 -18.46 7.67 4.30
N SER A 38 -19.07 8.07 5.42
CA SER A 38 -20.18 9.02 5.40
C SER A 38 -19.72 10.44 5.04
N ARG A 39 -18.44 10.74 5.25
CA ARG A 39 -17.83 12.05 5.02
C ARG A 39 -16.77 12.04 3.93
N LEU A 40 -16.54 10.90 3.27
CA LEU A 40 -15.41 10.72 2.35
C LEU A 40 -15.36 11.74 1.20
N LYS A 41 -16.52 12.26 0.78
CA LYS A 41 -16.62 13.27 -0.30
C LYS A 41 -16.27 14.68 0.16
N ASP A 42 -16.49 14.98 1.43
CA ASP A 42 -16.37 16.33 2.00
C ASP A 42 -15.15 16.47 2.92
N ALA A 43 -14.58 15.34 3.36
CA ALA A 43 -13.41 15.28 4.20
C ALA A 43 -12.12 15.45 3.38
N VAL A 44 -11.19 16.21 3.93
CA VAL A 44 -9.83 16.33 3.41
C VAL A 44 -8.93 15.41 4.22
N TYR A 45 -8.21 14.54 3.51
CA TYR A 45 -7.17 13.70 4.09
C TYR A 45 -5.82 14.24 3.59
N PRO A 46 -4.85 14.55 4.48
CA PRO A 46 -3.55 15.09 4.09
C PRO A 46 -2.69 14.08 3.33
N GLY A 47 -3.05 12.80 3.38
CA GLY A 47 -2.44 11.75 2.57
C GLY A 47 -2.91 10.37 3.01
N VAL A 48 -2.37 9.35 2.34
CA VAL A 48 -2.61 7.95 2.63
C VAL A 48 -1.28 7.20 2.71
N SER A 49 -1.23 6.16 3.53
CA SER A 49 -0.11 5.21 3.58
C SER A 49 -0.52 3.91 2.93
N LEU A 50 0.31 3.41 2.02
CA LEU A 50 0.18 2.09 1.42
C LEU A 50 1.23 1.16 2.02
N PHE A 51 0.81 -0.02 2.48
CA PHE A 51 1.72 -0.97 3.10
C PHE A 51 1.40 -2.41 2.71
N LEU A 52 2.48 -3.19 2.58
CA LEU A 52 2.48 -4.60 2.23
C LEU A 52 2.90 -5.41 3.46
N MET A 53 2.12 -6.44 3.81
CA MET A 53 2.52 -7.41 4.83
C MET A 53 3.11 -8.64 4.16
N LEU A 54 4.30 -9.05 4.61
CA LEU A 54 4.95 -10.27 4.17
C LEU A 54 5.01 -11.26 5.36
N PRO A 55 4.93 -12.60 5.13
CA PRO A 55 4.54 -13.19 3.86
C PRO A 55 3.05 -12.91 3.58
N GLY A 56 2.74 -12.60 2.32
CA GLY A 56 1.38 -12.36 1.84
C GLY A 56 0.83 -13.54 1.03
N PRO A 57 -0.43 -13.47 0.55
CA PRO A 57 -1.04 -14.52 -0.26
C PRO A 57 -0.50 -14.60 -1.70
N ARG A 58 0.31 -13.62 -2.11
CA ARG A 58 0.87 -13.45 -3.46
C ARG A 58 2.39 -13.43 -3.39
N ASP A 59 3.05 -13.72 -4.52
CA ASP A 59 4.47 -13.45 -4.70
C ASP A 59 4.81 -12.02 -4.22
N PRO A 60 5.80 -11.86 -3.30
CA PRO A 60 6.13 -10.58 -2.69
C PRO A 60 6.45 -9.48 -3.70
N LEU A 61 7.19 -9.82 -4.76
CA LEU A 61 7.61 -8.84 -5.76
C LEU A 61 6.43 -8.40 -6.62
N ALA A 62 5.58 -9.34 -7.05
CA ALA A 62 4.36 -9.02 -7.77
C ALA A 62 3.37 -8.19 -6.93
N ALA A 63 3.30 -8.44 -5.61
CA ALA A 63 2.48 -7.66 -4.69
C ALA A 63 3.01 -6.24 -4.50
N PHE A 64 4.34 -6.09 -4.38
CA PHE A 64 5.00 -4.78 -4.31
C PHE A 64 4.79 -3.98 -5.60
N ASP A 65 4.92 -4.61 -6.77
CA ASP A 65 4.70 -3.94 -8.06
C ASP A 65 3.26 -3.43 -8.23
N ASP A 66 2.24 -4.22 -7.85
CA ASP A 66 0.84 -3.77 -7.86
C ASP A 66 0.59 -2.65 -6.85
N MET A 67 1.18 -2.75 -5.66
CA MET A 67 1.09 -1.68 -4.65
C MET A 67 1.67 -0.37 -5.18
N LEU A 68 2.88 -0.41 -5.77
CA LEU A 68 3.55 0.77 -6.29
C LEU A 68 2.83 1.37 -7.51
N ALA A 69 2.35 0.53 -8.43
CA ALA A 69 1.52 0.97 -9.55
C ALA A 69 0.22 1.63 -9.05
N THR A 70 -0.39 1.08 -8.01
CA THR A 70 -1.58 1.67 -7.36
C THR A 70 -1.24 3.01 -6.70
N ALA A 71 -0.09 3.12 -6.02
CA ALA A 71 0.35 4.36 -5.39
C ALA A 71 0.55 5.49 -6.41
N ARG A 72 1.21 5.19 -7.54
CA ARG A 72 1.39 6.15 -8.65
C ARG A 72 0.06 6.59 -9.25
N LEU A 73 -0.87 5.65 -9.47
CA LEU A 73 -2.20 5.97 -9.99
C LEU A 73 -3.00 6.86 -9.02
N LEU A 74 -2.88 6.63 -7.71
CA LEU A 74 -3.53 7.47 -6.70
C LEU A 74 -2.93 8.88 -6.68
N ALA A 75 -1.60 8.99 -6.71
CA ALA A 75 -0.90 10.27 -6.78
C ALA A 75 -1.34 11.07 -8.02
N GLU A 76 -1.38 10.44 -9.20
CA GLU A 76 -1.85 11.07 -10.44
C GLU A 76 -3.32 11.53 -10.34
N LYS A 77 -4.21 10.68 -9.84
CA LYS A 77 -5.65 10.98 -9.79
C LYS A 77 -6.04 12.01 -8.74
N LEU A 78 -5.25 12.15 -7.69
CA LEU A 78 -5.52 13.02 -6.55
C LEU A 78 -4.60 14.25 -6.53
N ASP A 79 -3.81 14.46 -7.59
CA ASP A 79 -2.81 15.53 -7.67
C ASP A 79 -1.87 15.54 -6.44
N GLY A 80 -1.46 14.34 -6.03
CA GLY A 80 -0.64 14.09 -4.85
C GLY A 80 0.81 13.78 -5.21
N GLU A 81 1.68 13.82 -4.19
CA GLU A 81 3.07 13.40 -4.30
C GLU A 81 3.27 12.01 -3.71
N LEU A 82 4.09 11.19 -4.37
CA LEU A 82 4.48 9.89 -3.83
C LEU A 82 5.69 10.06 -2.92
N LEU A 83 5.53 9.71 -1.65
CA LEU A 83 6.56 9.80 -0.62
C LEU A 83 7.05 8.41 -0.19
N ASP A 84 8.27 8.36 0.34
CA ASP A 84 8.81 7.19 1.02
C ASP A 84 8.38 7.13 2.50
N GLU A 85 8.83 6.12 3.23
CA GLU A 85 8.47 5.89 4.63
C GLU A 85 8.95 7.00 5.59
N HIS A 86 9.85 7.87 5.13
CA HIS A 86 10.36 9.01 5.89
C HIS A 86 9.67 10.32 5.49
N GLY A 87 8.68 10.27 4.59
CA GLY A 87 7.98 11.45 4.07
C GLY A 87 8.79 12.25 3.05
N SER A 88 9.87 11.69 2.51
CA SER A 88 10.64 12.31 1.42
C SER A 88 10.08 11.88 0.06
N ARG A 89 10.22 12.72 -0.98
CA ARG A 89 9.77 12.34 -2.33
C ARG A 89 10.41 11.02 -2.76
N LEU A 90 9.59 10.07 -3.20
CA LEU A 90 10.05 8.75 -3.58
C LEU A 90 10.98 8.86 -4.80
N SER A 91 12.26 8.55 -4.59
CA SER A 91 13.26 8.51 -5.64
C SER A 91 13.33 7.14 -6.30
N VAL A 92 13.84 7.08 -7.54
CA VAL A 92 14.12 5.83 -8.25
C VAL A 92 15.10 4.94 -7.46
N GLN A 93 16.03 5.55 -6.72
CA GLN A 93 16.98 4.81 -5.88
C GLN A 93 16.28 4.17 -4.67
N ARG A 94 15.40 4.90 -3.97
CA ARG A 94 14.64 4.35 -2.84
C ARG A 94 13.69 3.25 -3.29
N GLU A 95 13.02 3.42 -4.43
CA GLU A 95 12.18 2.39 -5.04
C GLU A 95 12.95 1.09 -5.31
N ARG A 96 14.16 1.18 -5.87
CA ARG A 96 15.02 0.01 -6.10
C ARG A 96 15.39 -0.68 -4.78
N TYR A 97 15.72 0.10 -3.76
CA TYR A 97 16.06 -0.46 -2.45
C TYR A 97 14.86 -1.18 -1.81
N LEU A 98 13.66 -0.57 -1.84
CA LEU A 98 12.44 -1.24 -1.36
C LEU A 98 12.18 -2.56 -2.10
N ARG A 99 12.39 -2.57 -3.42
CA ARG A 99 12.29 -3.78 -4.24
C ARG A 99 13.28 -4.86 -3.80
N GLU A 100 14.53 -4.48 -3.52
CA GLU A 100 15.55 -5.38 -3.01
C GLU A 100 15.18 -5.92 -1.62
N GLU A 101 14.65 -5.09 -0.72
CA GLU A 101 14.19 -5.54 0.61
C GLU A 101 13.09 -6.61 0.49
N VAL A 102 12.15 -6.44 -0.43
CA VAL A 102 11.09 -7.42 -0.72
C VAL A 102 11.68 -8.72 -1.26
N ILE A 103 12.68 -8.66 -2.16
CA ILE A 103 13.36 -9.83 -2.71
C ILE A 103 14.15 -10.58 -1.63
N GLN A 104 14.79 -9.86 -0.70
CA GLN A 104 15.61 -10.46 0.36
C GLN A 104 14.77 -11.00 1.52
N TYR A 105 13.50 -10.60 1.64
CA TYR A 105 12.63 -11.01 2.73
C TYR A 105 12.51 -12.54 2.91
N PRO A 106 12.25 -13.36 1.86
CA PRO A 106 12.15 -14.82 2.00
C PRO A 106 13.45 -15.46 2.49
N HIS A 107 14.60 -14.92 2.09
CA HIS A 107 15.93 -15.43 2.45
C HIS A 107 16.28 -15.15 3.92
N LYS A 108 15.76 -14.06 4.50
CA LYS A 108 15.97 -13.72 5.91
C LYS A 108 15.16 -14.58 6.88
N GLN A 109 14.05 -15.19 6.43
CA GLN A 109 13.23 -16.07 7.28
C GLN A 109 13.64 -17.54 7.25
N THR A 110 14.48 -17.92 6.29
CA THR A 110 15.03 -19.29 6.16
C THR A 110 16.45 -19.41 6.72
N ALA A 111 17.01 -18.35 7.30
CA ALA A 111 18.24 -18.45 8.07
C ALA A 111 17.97 -19.28 9.35
N PRO A 112 18.72 -20.38 9.59
CA PRO A 112 18.52 -21.27 10.73
C PRO A 112 18.84 -20.62 12.08
#